data_AF-A0A261FRF6-F1
#
_entry.id   AF-A0A261FRF6-F1
#
_cell.length_a   1.000
_cell.length_b   1.000
_cell.length_c   1.000
_cell.angle_alpha   90.00
_cell.angle_beta   90.00
_cell.angle_gamma   90.00
#
_symmetry.space_group_name_H-M   'P 1'
#
loop_
_entity.id
_entity.type
_entity.pdbx_description
1 polymer ?
#
loop_
_entity_poly.entity_id
_entity_poly.type
_entity_poly.pdbx_seq_one_letter_code
_entity_poly.pdbx_strand_id
1 'polypeptide(L)'
;MRVFVDANILYSKTIRDWLFAFSTCDIKPFDLYSSEDVFAETVYHLRRNNPTISGDRVAAALSQMRELVTIVPSYNCEEEQSRYLGADANDLHLHAATVASDCDVLLTNDSKIYANLNEDERSQLPYSIYTADEFFVALAETSAVLLDQAVTCELNYWSRRFADGVTDLETPLLNAGCANFAFLTKRALMRKSGLSPIRINDMLPLDERYSKELRANAVADLELMSDDFC
;
A
#
# COMPACT_ATOMS: atom_id res chain seq x y z
N MET A 1 -12.35 -1.31 -6.46
CA MET A 1 -11.22 -0.76 -7.25
C MET A 1 -10.24 -1.89 -7.54
N ARG A 2 -9.69 -1.96 -8.75
CA ARG A 2 -8.67 -2.93 -9.13
C ARG A 2 -7.29 -2.27 -9.11
N VAL A 3 -6.33 -2.92 -8.47
CA VAL A 3 -5.01 -2.33 -8.20
C VAL A 3 -3.94 -3.30 -8.67
N PHE A 4 -3.19 -2.92 -9.70
CA PHE A 4 -2.02 -3.67 -10.16
C PHE A 4 -0.82 -3.35 -9.28
N VAL A 5 -0.17 -4.37 -8.75
CA VAL A 5 0.90 -4.25 -7.74
C VAL A 5 2.24 -4.59 -8.37
N ASP A 6 3.17 -3.64 -8.28
CA ASP A 6 4.54 -3.74 -8.77
C ASP A 6 5.48 -4.54 -7.84
N ALA A 7 6.65 -4.94 -8.34
CA ALA A 7 7.65 -5.74 -7.65
C ALA A 7 8.20 -5.04 -6.41
N ASN A 8 8.45 -3.73 -6.46
CA ASN A 8 8.95 -2.99 -5.29
C ASN A 8 7.97 -2.96 -4.12
N ILE A 9 6.66 -3.01 -4.42
CA ILE A 9 5.59 -3.10 -3.43
C ILE A 9 5.54 -4.49 -2.84
N LEU A 10 5.51 -5.51 -3.70
CA LEU A 10 5.53 -6.91 -3.27
C LEU A 10 6.83 -7.28 -2.57
N TYR A 11 7.94 -6.60 -2.80
CA TYR A 11 9.19 -6.86 -2.08
C TYR A 11 9.12 -6.45 -0.61
N SER A 12 8.47 -5.32 -0.30
CA SER A 12 8.38 -4.78 1.06
C SER A 12 7.41 -5.56 1.94
N LYS A 13 7.93 -6.22 2.99
CA LYS A 13 7.07 -6.95 3.94
C LYS A 13 6.05 -6.04 4.61
N THR A 14 6.47 -4.86 5.06
CA THR A 14 5.58 -3.90 5.71
C THR A 14 4.40 -3.56 4.80
N ILE A 15 4.68 -3.20 3.54
CA ILE A 15 3.60 -2.79 2.61
C ILE A 15 2.66 -3.96 2.32
N ARG A 16 3.18 -5.19 2.16
CA ARG A 16 2.33 -6.39 2.00
C ARG A 16 1.43 -6.65 3.21
N ASP A 17 1.97 -6.53 4.42
CA ASP A 17 1.19 -6.74 5.65
C ASP A 17 0.03 -5.74 5.73
N TRP A 18 0.28 -4.46 5.41
CA TRP A 18 -0.78 -3.44 5.37
C TRP A 18 -1.79 -3.63 4.23
N LEU A 19 -1.34 -4.06 3.04
CA LEU A 19 -2.27 -4.45 1.96
C LEU A 19 -3.17 -5.61 2.40
N PHE A 20 -2.61 -6.60 3.09
CA PHE A 20 -3.37 -7.69 3.67
C PHE A 20 -4.36 -7.19 4.74
N ALA A 21 -3.92 -6.33 5.66
CA ALA A 21 -4.78 -5.74 6.68
C ALA A 21 -5.99 -5.01 6.07
N PHE A 22 -5.78 -4.18 5.05
CA PHE A 22 -6.88 -3.49 4.37
C PHE A 22 -7.79 -4.43 3.55
N SER A 23 -7.23 -5.46 2.91
CA SER A 23 -8.01 -6.43 2.11
C SER A 23 -8.86 -7.39 2.96
N THR A 24 -8.55 -7.50 4.25
CA THR A 24 -9.30 -8.32 5.22
C THR A 24 -10.33 -7.53 6.02
N CYS A 25 -10.43 -6.21 5.82
CA CYS A 25 -11.50 -5.39 6.36
C CYS A 25 -12.88 -5.86 5.87
N ASP A 26 -13.93 -5.60 6.66
CA ASP A 26 -15.31 -6.03 6.33
C ASP A 26 -15.79 -5.43 5.01
N ILE A 27 -15.34 -4.21 4.73
CA ILE A 27 -15.55 -3.53 3.47
C ILE A 27 -14.31 -3.77 2.62
N LYS A 28 -14.43 -4.59 1.58
CA LYS A 28 -13.34 -4.82 0.63
C LYS A 28 -13.14 -3.58 -0.24
N PRO A 29 -12.07 -2.77 -0.05
CA PRO A 29 -11.93 -1.52 -0.79
C PRO A 29 -11.34 -1.74 -2.19
N PHE A 30 -10.59 -2.83 -2.36
CA PHE A 30 -9.88 -3.13 -3.59
C PHE A 30 -9.67 -4.64 -3.81
N ASP A 31 -9.35 -4.98 -5.05
CA ASP A 31 -8.83 -6.26 -5.49
C ASP A 31 -7.41 -6.04 -6.03
N LEU A 32 -6.44 -6.84 -5.56
CA LEU A 32 -5.06 -6.74 -6.00
C LEU A 32 -4.79 -7.67 -7.19
N TYR A 33 -4.02 -7.17 -8.14
CA TYR A 33 -3.58 -7.89 -9.33
C TYR A 33 -2.06 -7.80 -9.45
N SER A 34 -1.42 -8.80 -10.04
CA SER A 34 -0.01 -8.74 -10.41
C SER A 34 0.28 -9.76 -11.52
N SER A 35 1.52 -9.82 -12.02
CA SER A 35 1.92 -10.76 -13.07
C SER A 35 3.06 -11.69 -12.66
N GLU A 36 3.25 -12.76 -13.43
CA GLU A 36 4.40 -13.66 -13.26
C GLU A 36 5.75 -12.94 -13.47
N ASP A 37 5.82 -11.97 -14.38
CA ASP A 37 7.03 -11.16 -14.58
C ASP A 37 7.37 -10.34 -13.33
N VAL A 38 6.36 -9.73 -12.70
CA VAL A 38 6.53 -9.01 -11.43
C VAL A 38 7.01 -9.93 -10.31
N PHE A 39 6.47 -11.16 -10.22
CA PHE A 39 6.98 -12.14 -9.25
C PHE A 39 8.42 -12.54 -9.53
N ALA A 40 8.79 -12.74 -10.80
CA ALA A 40 10.16 -13.07 -11.19
C ALA A 40 11.13 -11.94 -10.81
N GLU A 41 10.75 -10.69 -11.05
CA GLU A 41 11.50 -9.50 -10.65
C GLU A 41 11.63 -9.40 -9.12
N THR A 42 10.53 -9.63 -8.39
CA THR A 42 10.53 -9.63 -6.92
C THR A 42 11.52 -10.67 -6.37
N VAL A 43 11.53 -11.88 -6.94
CA VAL A 43 12.46 -12.95 -6.55
C VAL A 43 13.90 -12.59 -6.86
N TYR A 44 14.14 -12.00 -8.03
CA TYR A 44 15.45 -11.52 -8.43
C TYR A 44 16.02 -10.56 -7.39
N HIS A 45 15.24 -9.54 -6.99
CA HIS A 45 15.67 -8.57 -5.98
C HIS A 45 15.82 -9.19 -4.58
N LEU A 46 14.93 -10.11 -4.19
CA LEU A 46 15.03 -10.83 -2.92
C LEU A 46 16.33 -11.62 -2.80
N ARG A 47 16.69 -12.35 -3.86
CA ARG A 47 17.95 -13.11 -3.96
C ARG A 47 19.17 -12.19 -3.98
N ARG A 48 19.11 -11.12 -4.78
CA ARG A 48 20.21 -10.16 -4.93
C ARG A 48 20.57 -9.48 -3.61
N ASN A 49 19.55 -9.09 -2.83
CA ASN A 49 19.74 -8.40 -1.55
C ASN A 49 20.00 -9.35 -0.38
N ASN A 50 19.64 -10.64 -0.52
CA ASN A 50 19.84 -11.66 0.51
C ASN A 50 20.47 -12.92 -0.10
N PRO A 51 21.75 -12.91 -0.53
CA PRO A 51 22.34 -14.02 -1.27
C PRO A 51 22.29 -15.37 -0.54
N THR A 52 22.25 -15.36 0.79
CA THR A 52 22.23 -16.55 1.65
C THR A 52 20.82 -16.99 2.07
N ILE A 53 19.75 -16.34 1.60
CA ILE A 53 18.39 -16.73 1.94
C ILE A 53 18.09 -18.16 1.44
N SER A 54 17.49 -19.00 2.29
CA SER A 54 17.13 -20.36 1.89
C SER A 54 16.02 -20.36 0.84
N GLY A 55 15.99 -21.41 0.00
CA GLY A 55 14.92 -21.61 -0.98
C GLY A 55 13.54 -21.61 -0.34
N ASP A 56 13.38 -22.30 0.79
CA ASP A 56 12.10 -22.41 1.50
C ASP A 56 11.55 -21.05 1.94
N ARG A 57 12.42 -20.12 2.37
CA ARG A 57 12.00 -18.76 2.75
C ARG A 57 11.53 -17.95 1.55
N VAL A 58 12.17 -18.12 0.40
CA VAL A 58 11.74 -17.47 -0.85
C VAL A 58 10.39 -18.05 -1.31
N ALA A 59 10.25 -19.38 -1.28
CA ALA A 59 9.01 -20.06 -1.66
C ALA A 59 7.83 -19.68 -0.75
N ALA A 60 8.06 -19.58 0.57
CA ALA A 60 7.06 -19.13 1.52
C ALA A 60 6.62 -17.68 1.26
N ALA A 61 7.58 -16.79 1.00
CA ALA A 61 7.27 -15.39 0.68
C ALA A 61 6.45 -15.28 -0.62
N LEU A 62 6.83 -16.01 -1.67
CA LEU A 62 6.08 -16.07 -2.92
C LEU A 62 4.67 -16.61 -2.75
N SER A 63 4.50 -17.67 -1.94
CA SER A 63 3.19 -18.26 -1.69
C SER A 63 2.24 -17.23 -1.05
N GLN A 64 2.74 -16.49 -0.05
CA GLN A 64 1.99 -15.39 0.57
C GLN A 64 1.64 -14.28 -0.43
N MET A 65 2.56 -13.90 -1.32
CA MET A 65 2.28 -12.87 -2.33
C MET A 65 1.22 -13.35 -3.35
N ARG A 66 1.24 -14.62 -3.73
CA ARG A 66 0.26 -15.22 -4.65
C ARG A 66 -1.13 -15.37 -4.01
N GLU A 67 -1.20 -15.59 -2.70
CA GLU A 67 -2.46 -15.58 -1.96
C GLU A 67 -3.07 -14.17 -1.87
N LEU A 68 -2.22 -13.13 -1.88
CA LEU A 68 -2.64 -11.74 -1.77
C LEU A 68 -3.23 -11.17 -3.08
N VAL A 69 -2.81 -11.67 -4.24
CA VAL A 69 -3.14 -11.06 -5.54
C VAL A 69 -3.75 -12.04 -6.53
N THR A 70 -4.59 -11.53 -7.42
CA THR A 70 -5.02 -12.24 -8.62
C THR A 70 -3.94 -12.14 -9.69
N ILE A 71 -3.53 -13.27 -10.25
CA ILE A 71 -2.47 -13.28 -11.28
C ILE A 71 -3.09 -12.97 -12.64
N VAL A 72 -2.58 -11.94 -13.30
CA VAL A 72 -2.92 -11.60 -14.69
C VAL A 72 -2.29 -12.65 -15.60
N PRO A 73 -3.10 -13.47 -16.30
CA PRO A 73 -2.59 -14.66 -16.99
C PRO A 73 -1.89 -14.32 -18.32
N SER A 74 -2.22 -13.19 -18.94
CA SER A 74 -1.69 -12.77 -20.24
C SER A 74 -1.89 -11.28 -20.48
N TYR A 75 -0.93 -10.65 -21.13
CA TYR A 75 -0.96 -9.27 -21.62
C TYR A 75 -0.04 -9.16 -22.85
N ASN A 76 -0.29 -8.17 -23.70
CA ASN A 76 0.45 -8.00 -24.96
C ASN A 76 1.30 -6.72 -24.94
N CYS A 77 2.60 -6.87 -24.68
CA CYS A 77 3.53 -5.75 -24.69
C CYS A 77 3.74 -5.15 -26.09
N GLU A 78 3.62 -5.93 -27.16
CA GLU A 78 3.81 -5.42 -28.54
C GLU A 78 2.69 -4.46 -28.93
N GLU A 79 1.45 -4.79 -28.58
CA GLU A 79 0.29 -3.91 -28.83
C GLU A 79 0.36 -2.62 -28.01
N GLU A 80 0.78 -2.71 -26.74
CA GLU A 80 0.82 -1.58 -25.83
C GLU A 80 2.08 -0.72 -25.97
N GLN A 81 3.12 -1.19 -26.68
CA GLN A 81 4.36 -0.43 -26.90
C GLN A 81 4.12 0.95 -27.49
N SER A 82 3.14 1.07 -28.40
CA SER A 82 2.81 2.35 -29.06
C SER A 82 2.05 3.34 -28.17
N ARG A 83 1.47 2.85 -27.07
CA ARG A 83 0.66 3.62 -26.10
C ARG A 83 1.39 3.85 -24.78
N TYR A 84 2.50 3.14 -24.57
CA TYR A 84 3.31 3.30 -23.39
C TYR A 84 4.07 4.63 -23.43
N LEU A 85 3.77 5.48 -22.44
CA LEU A 85 4.35 6.81 -22.31
C LEU A 85 5.51 6.85 -21.30
N GLY A 86 5.80 5.76 -20.60
CA GLY A 86 6.83 5.75 -19.54
C GLY A 86 8.26 5.80 -20.08
N ALA A 87 9.19 6.17 -19.20
CA ALA A 87 10.57 6.49 -19.57
C ALA A 87 11.47 5.26 -19.73
N ASP A 88 11.21 4.19 -18.97
CA ASP A 88 11.96 2.94 -19.02
C ASP A 88 11.18 1.90 -19.83
N ALA A 89 11.83 1.33 -20.85
CA ALA A 89 11.24 0.28 -21.67
C ALA A 89 11.01 -1.03 -20.91
N ASN A 90 11.73 -1.26 -19.79
CA ASN A 90 11.53 -2.45 -18.96
C ASN A 90 10.17 -2.42 -18.24
N ASP A 91 9.64 -1.24 -17.93
CA ASP A 91 8.35 -1.09 -17.25
C ASP A 91 7.14 -1.27 -18.20
N LEU A 92 7.38 -1.49 -19.51
CA LEU A 92 6.31 -1.73 -20.49
C LEU A 92 5.41 -2.90 -20.06
N HIS A 93 5.98 -3.94 -19.44
CA HIS A 93 5.17 -5.07 -18.96
C HIS A 93 4.21 -4.68 -17.84
N LEU A 94 4.56 -3.70 -17.00
CA LEU A 94 3.69 -3.20 -15.93
C LEU A 94 2.50 -2.48 -16.56
N HIS A 95 2.76 -1.61 -17.53
CA HIS A 95 1.72 -0.93 -18.28
C HIS A 95 0.79 -1.93 -18.98
N ALA A 96 1.34 -2.85 -19.78
CA ALA A 96 0.56 -3.82 -20.53
C ALA A 96 -0.30 -4.71 -19.62
N ALA A 97 0.25 -5.17 -18.48
CA ALA A 97 -0.48 -5.98 -17.53
C ALA A 97 -1.58 -5.20 -16.79
N THR A 98 -1.31 -3.94 -16.43
CA THR A 98 -2.28 -3.04 -15.79
C THR A 98 -3.46 -2.77 -16.74
N VAL A 99 -3.19 -2.50 -18.02
CA VAL A 99 -4.21 -2.31 -19.06
C VAL A 99 -5.01 -3.59 -19.30
N ALA A 100 -4.33 -4.73 -19.49
CA ALA A 100 -5.00 -6.01 -19.78
C ALA A 100 -5.91 -6.50 -18.65
N SER A 101 -5.65 -6.09 -17.41
CA SER A 101 -6.46 -6.42 -16.23
C SER A 101 -7.52 -5.38 -15.89
N ASP A 102 -7.62 -4.30 -16.68
CA ASP A 102 -8.54 -3.18 -16.46
C ASP A 102 -8.40 -2.65 -15.02
N CYS A 103 -7.14 -2.48 -14.58
CA CYS A 103 -6.84 -1.95 -13.26
C CYS A 103 -7.02 -0.44 -13.24
N ASP A 104 -7.66 0.07 -12.18
CA ASP A 104 -7.85 1.50 -11.94
C ASP A 104 -6.56 2.19 -11.47
N VAL A 105 -5.69 1.42 -10.81
CA VAL A 105 -4.46 1.91 -10.17
C VAL A 105 -3.28 1.01 -10.51
N LEU A 106 -2.15 1.62 -10.85
CA LEU A 106 -0.81 1.03 -10.75
C LEU A 106 -0.17 1.47 -9.42
N LEU A 107 0.06 0.52 -8.53
CA LEU A 107 0.69 0.74 -7.23
C LEU A 107 2.18 0.45 -7.33
N THR A 108 3.00 1.50 -7.22
CA THR A 108 4.47 1.43 -7.34
C THR A 108 5.14 2.54 -6.54
N ASN A 109 6.25 2.21 -5.87
CA ASN A 109 7.12 3.21 -5.25
C ASN A 109 8.26 3.66 -6.18
N ASP A 110 8.31 3.18 -7.42
CA ASP A 110 9.29 3.66 -8.40
C ASP A 110 8.79 4.95 -9.04
N SER A 111 9.34 6.07 -8.58
CA SER A 111 9.03 7.39 -9.10
C SER A 111 9.52 7.62 -10.53
N LYS A 112 10.37 6.74 -11.07
CA LYS A 112 10.98 6.90 -12.39
C LYS A 112 10.10 6.48 -13.55
N ILE A 113 9.15 5.57 -13.33
CA ILE A 113 8.30 5.00 -14.41
C ILE A 113 7.68 6.12 -15.27
N TYR A 114 7.27 7.21 -14.63
CA TYR A 114 6.67 8.39 -15.30
C TYR A 114 7.30 9.71 -14.85
N ALA A 115 8.57 9.71 -14.46
CA ALA A 115 9.27 10.93 -14.03
C ALA A 115 9.35 12.01 -15.13
N ASN A 116 9.22 11.60 -16.40
CA ASN A 116 9.31 12.50 -17.55
C ASN A 116 7.94 12.97 -18.06
N LEU A 117 6.84 12.47 -17.51
CA LEU A 117 5.49 12.84 -17.95
C LEU A 117 5.01 14.12 -17.27
N ASN A 118 4.48 15.05 -18.07
CA ASN A 118 3.73 16.18 -17.57
C ASN A 118 2.31 15.78 -17.15
N GLU A 119 1.55 16.71 -16.58
CA GLU A 119 0.20 16.46 -16.05
C GLU A 119 -0.80 16.02 -17.13
N ASP A 120 -0.73 16.63 -18.33
CA ASP A 120 -1.57 16.27 -19.47
C ASP A 120 -1.26 14.85 -19.97
N GLU A 121 0.02 14.46 -20.03
CA GLU A 121 0.44 13.10 -20.42
C GLU A 121 0.04 12.06 -19.38
N ARG A 122 0.17 12.37 -18.09
CA ARG A 122 -0.30 11.49 -17.00
C ARG A 122 -1.82 11.29 -17.08
N SER A 123 -2.57 12.33 -17.43
CA SER A 123 -4.03 12.25 -17.58
C SER A 123 -4.50 11.36 -18.74
N GLN A 124 -3.60 11.04 -19.68
CA GLN A 124 -3.89 10.13 -20.80
C GLN A 124 -3.72 8.66 -20.44
N LEU A 125 -3.08 8.35 -19.30
CA LEU A 125 -2.96 6.98 -18.84
C LEU A 125 -4.36 6.45 -18.47
N PRO A 126 -4.65 5.18 -18.79
CA PRO A 126 -5.96 4.57 -18.48
C PRO A 126 -6.14 4.24 -16.99
N TYR A 127 -5.11 4.47 -16.17
CA TYR A 127 -5.09 4.20 -14.74
C TYR A 127 -4.37 5.32 -13.99
N SER A 128 -4.68 5.45 -12.70
CA SER A 128 -3.94 6.32 -11.78
C SER A 128 -2.69 5.63 -11.27
N ILE A 129 -1.68 6.39 -10.86
CA ILE A 129 -0.46 5.86 -10.26
C ILE A 129 -0.42 6.33 -8.82
N TYR A 130 -0.16 5.40 -7.91
CA TYR A 130 -0.01 5.69 -6.49
C TYR A 130 1.27 5.05 -5.96
N THR A 131 1.98 5.77 -5.10
CA THR A 131 2.89 5.14 -4.14
C THR A 131 2.11 4.43 -3.04
N ALA A 132 2.75 3.53 -2.30
CA ALA A 132 2.13 2.90 -1.14
C ALA A 132 1.66 3.92 -0.09
N ASP A 133 2.44 4.98 0.15
CA ASP A 133 2.09 6.02 1.11
C ASP A 133 0.80 6.75 0.69
N GLU A 134 0.75 7.21 -0.56
CA GLU A 134 -0.41 7.91 -1.12
C GLU A 134 -1.64 7.00 -1.16
N PHE A 135 -1.46 5.72 -1.52
CA PHE A 135 -2.55 4.75 -1.62
C PHE A 135 -3.16 4.49 -0.23
N PHE A 136 -2.33 4.25 0.79
CA PHE A 136 -2.83 4.02 2.14
C PHE A 136 -3.45 5.26 2.76
N VAL A 137 -2.93 6.46 2.48
CA VAL A 137 -3.58 7.71 2.87
C VAL A 137 -4.94 7.83 2.19
N ALA A 138 -5.04 7.60 0.88
CA ALA A 138 -6.32 7.66 0.15
C ALA A 138 -7.36 6.68 0.72
N LEU A 139 -6.96 5.48 1.10
CA LEU A 139 -7.84 4.52 1.78
C LEU A 139 -8.30 5.03 3.15
N ALA A 140 -7.40 5.60 3.95
CA ALA A 140 -7.74 6.21 5.23
C ALA A 140 -8.69 7.40 5.07
N GLU A 141 -8.53 8.19 4.00
CA GLU A 141 -9.43 9.31 3.68
C GLU A 141 -10.83 8.84 3.28
N THR A 142 -10.95 7.69 2.60
CA THR A 142 -12.27 7.16 2.23
C THR A 142 -13.08 6.67 3.43
N SER A 143 -12.43 6.17 4.49
CA SER A 143 -13.12 5.74 5.70
C SER A 143 -12.17 5.61 6.89
N ALA A 144 -12.45 6.39 7.94
CA ALA A 144 -11.79 6.23 9.23
C ALA A 144 -12.00 4.84 9.85
N VAL A 145 -13.13 4.19 9.55
CA VAL A 145 -13.43 2.82 10.00
C VAL A 145 -12.52 1.80 9.30
N LEU A 146 -12.23 1.97 8.01
CA LEU A 146 -11.25 1.12 7.31
C LEU A 146 -9.87 1.23 7.93
N LEU A 147 -9.42 2.46 8.25
CA LEU A 147 -8.15 2.67 8.95
C LEU A 147 -8.16 2.00 10.32
N ASP A 148 -9.24 2.13 11.09
CA ASP A 148 -9.38 1.50 12.41
C ASP A 148 -9.29 -0.03 12.35
N GLN A 149 -9.97 -0.64 11.38
CA GLN A 149 -9.95 -2.09 11.15
C GLN A 149 -8.55 -2.57 10.75
N ALA A 150 -7.88 -1.89 9.82
CA ALA A 150 -6.53 -2.25 9.40
C ALA A 150 -5.52 -2.11 10.54
N VAL A 151 -5.59 -1.03 11.33
CA VAL A 151 -4.73 -0.85 12.52
C VAL A 151 -5.00 -1.93 13.57
N THR A 152 -6.26 -2.30 13.80
CA THR A 152 -6.62 -3.39 14.71
C THR A 152 -6.06 -4.73 14.23
N CYS A 153 -6.13 -5.00 12.93
CA CYS A 153 -5.58 -6.22 12.32
C CYS A 153 -4.06 -6.31 12.55
N GLU A 154 -3.31 -5.24 12.28
CA GLU A 154 -1.86 -5.18 12.52
C GLU A 154 -1.54 -5.31 14.02
N LEU A 155 -2.23 -4.60 14.90
CA LEU A 155 -2.04 -4.72 16.34
C LEU A 155 -2.26 -6.16 16.83
N ASN A 156 -3.32 -6.83 16.37
CA ASN A 156 -3.61 -8.21 16.74
C ASN A 156 -2.54 -9.18 16.24
N TYR A 157 -1.99 -8.94 15.04
CA TYR A 157 -0.90 -9.76 14.51
C TYR A 157 0.40 -9.56 15.30
N TRP A 158 0.79 -8.33 15.60
CA TRP A 158 2.06 -8.01 16.24
C TRP A 158 2.07 -8.23 17.76
N SER A 159 0.94 -7.99 18.46
CA SER A 159 0.81 -8.25 19.91
C SER A 159 0.96 -9.74 20.25
N ARG A 160 0.42 -10.63 19.40
CA ARG A 160 0.64 -12.08 19.53
C ARG A 160 2.10 -12.50 19.37
N ARG A 161 2.90 -11.68 18.70
CA ARG A 161 4.31 -11.95 18.37
C ARG A 161 5.27 -11.35 19.40
N PHE A 162 4.84 -10.32 20.15
CA PHE A 162 5.63 -9.64 21.17
C PHE A 162 4.80 -9.46 22.45
N ALA A 163 4.86 -10.46 23.34
CA ALA A 163 3.99 -10.58 24.51
C ALA A 163 4.13 -9.46 25.58
N ASP A 164 5.26 -8.74 25.60
CA ASP A 164 5.62 -7.82 26.71
C ASP A 164 5.94 -6.37 26.26
N GLY A 165 5.59 -5.98 25.02
CA GLY A 165 6.02 -4.71 24.42
C GLY A 165 4.92 -3.82 23.85
N VAL A 166 5.14 -2.51 23.88
CA VAL A 166 4.38 -1.54 23.08
C VAL A 166 4.60 -1.88 21.60
N THR A 167 3.52 -2.11 20.86
CA THR A 167 3.62 -2.43 19.43
C THR A 167 3.97 -1.17 18.64
N ASP A 168 5.15 -1.16 18.03
CA ASP A 168 5.59 -0.08 17.13
C ASP A 168 5.21 -0.42 15.68
N LEU A 169 4.15 0.23 15.19
CA LEU A 169 3.74 0.16 13.79
C LEU A 169 4.29 1.34 12.95
N GLU A 170 4.80 2.39 13.59
CA GLU A 170 5.23 3.63 12.93
C GLU A 170 6.60 3.45 12.26
N THR A 171 7.58 2.90 12.98
CA THR A 171 8.96 2.74 12.47
C THR A 171 9.03 1.86 11.22
N PRO A 172 8.35 0.70 11.14
CA PRO A 172 8.34 -0.11 9.93
C PRO A 172 7.75 0.61 8.71
N LEU A 173 6.71 1.43 8.91
CA LEU A 173 6.09 2.23 7.84
C LEU A 173 7.03 3.34 7.35
N LEU A 174 7.68 4.06 8.27
CA LEU A 174 8.67 5.08 7.93
C LEU A 174 9.82 4.49 7.10
N ASN A 175 10.35 3.32 7.51
CA ASN A 175 11.40 2.62 6.77
C ASN A 175 10.94 2.10 5.41
N ALA A 176 9.64 1.86 5.24
CA ALA A 176 9.03 1.45 3.98
C ALA A 176 8.66 2.65 3.08
N GLY A 177 8.99 3.89 3.47
CA GLY A 177 8.67 5.10 2.72
C GLY A 177 7.22 5.58 2.87
N CYS A 178 6.47 5.05 3.84
CA CYS A 178 5.07 5.37 4.07
C CYS A 178 4.90 6.40 5.20
N ALA A 179 5.51 7.57 5.07
CA ALA A 179 5.62 8.52 6.17
C ALA A 179 4.31 9.25 6.51
N ASN A 180 3.48 9.59 5.51
CA ASN A 180 2.20 10.24 5.78
C ASN A 180 1.20 9.24 6.35
N PHE A 181 1.19 8.01 5.84
CA PHE A 181 0.37 6.95 6.40
C PHE A 181 0.82 6.53 7.81
N ALA A 182 2.14 6.53 8.10
CA ALA A 182 2.67 6.29 9.45
C ALA A 182 2.11 7.32 10.45
N PHE A 183 1.97 8.58 10.04
CA PHE A 183 1.41 9.63 10.88
C PHE A 183 -0.08 9.40 11.17
N LEU A 184 -0.87 8.99 10.18
CA LEU A 184 -2.29 8.62 10.39
C LEU A 184 -2.41 7.40 11.32
N THR A 185 -1.55 6.40 11.12
CA THR A 185 -1.46 5.21 11.99
C THR A 185 -1.15 5.60 13.43
N LYS A 186 -0.19 6.51 13.64
CA LYS A 186 0.13 7.04 14.98
C LYS A 186 -1.06 7.70 15.65
N ARG A 187 -1.83 8.52 14.91
CA ARG A 187 -3.07 9.14 15.42
C ARG A 187 -4.09 8.07 15.83
N ALA A 188 -4.29 7.04 15.01
CA ALA A 188 -5.18 5.92 15.31
C ALA A 188 -4.73 5.13 16.56
N LEU A 189 -3.42 4.86 16.69
CA LEU A 189 -2.85 4.20 17.87
C LEU A 189 -3.06 5.03 19.15
N MET A 190 -2.91 6.35 19.09
CA MET A 190 -3.20 7.23 20.23
C MET A 190 -4.68 7.17 20.61
N ARG A 191 -5.58 7.09 19.63
CA ARG A 191 -7.02 6.94 19.88
C ARG A 191 -7.34 5.62 20.55
N LYS A 192 -6.76 4.51 20.06
CA LYS A 192 -6.88 3.18 20.69
C LYS A 192 -6.30 3.14 22.10
N SER A 193 -5.26 3.95 22.37
CA SER A 193 -4.70 4.10 23.72
C SER A 193 -5.58 4.91 24.68
N GLY A 194 -6.77 5.35 24.25
CA GLY A 194 -7.74 6.07 25.07
C GLY A 194 -7.59 7.60 25.08
N LEU A 195 -6.72 8.18 24.23
CA LEU A 195 -6.64 9.64 24.11
C LEU A 195 -7.88 10.16 23.37
N SER A 196 -8.40 11.32 23.82
CA SER A 196 -9.54 11.94 23.16
C SER A 196 -9.19 12.49 21.78
N PRO A 197 -10.12 12.42 20.80
CA PRO A 197 -9.94 12.96 19.45
C PRO A 197 -9.39 14.40 19.41
N ILE A 198 -9.94 15.30 20.23
CA ILE A 198 -9.49 16.70 20.33
C ILE A 198 -8.01 16.78 20.74
N ARG A 199 -7.63 16.05 21.79
CA ARG A 199 -6.25 16.06 22.29
C ARG A 199 -5.27 15.52 21.26
N ILE A 200 -5.65 14.47 20.54
CA ILE A 200 -4.83 13.92 19.45
C ILE A 200 -4.65 14.96 18.35
N ASN A 201 -5.73 15.64 17.98
CA ASN A 201 -5.68 16.66 16.95
C ASN A 201 -4.84 17.88 17.34
N ASP A 202 -4.84 18.27 18.61
CA ASP A 202 -3.97 19.33 19.13
C ASP A 202 -2.49 18.91 19.14
N MET A 203 -2.21 17.64 19.46
CA MET A 203 -0.83 17.11 19.55
C MET A 203 -0.21 16.81 18.18
N LEU A 204 -1.02 16.29 17.25
CA LEU A 204 -0.58 15.83 15.93
C LEU A 204 -1.52 16.37 14.84
N PRO A 205 -1.64 17.70 14.64
CA PRO A 205 -2.56 18.27 13.68
C PRO A 205 -2.24 17.81 12.25
N LEU A 206 -3.28 17.57 11.45
CA LEU A 206 -3.12 17.31 10.02
C LEU A 206 -2.81 18.62 9.29
N ASP A 207 -1.76 18.61 8.46
CA ASP A 207 -1.28 19.76 7.70
C ASP A 207 -1.56 19.61 6.20
N GLU A 208 -1.01 20.53 5.39
CA GLU A 208 -1.29 20.64 3.96
C GLU A 208 -0.89 19.42 3.12
N ARG A 209 -0.19 18.43 3.70
CA ARG A 209 0.08 17.14 3.05
C ARG A 209 -1.16 16.27 2.90
N TYR A 210 -2.21 16.54 3.68
CA TYR A 210 -3.48 15.84 3.64
C TYR A 210 -4.56 16.65 2.94
N SER A 211 -5.56 15.97 2.37
CA SER A 211 -6.68 16.63 1.69
C SER A 211 -7.40 17.61 2.61
N LYS A 212 -8.08 18.60 2.01
CA LYS A 212 -8.86 19.59 2.78
C LYS A 212 -9.98 18.91 3.55
N GLU A 213 -10.56 17.88 2.94
CA GLU A 213 -11.63 17.06 3.45
C GLU A 213 -11.17 16.28 4.69
N LEU A 214 -10.04 15.56 4.60
CA LEU A 214 -9.49 14.82 5.74
C LEU A 214 -9.13 15.76 6.90
N ARG A 215 -8.55 16.94 6.59
CA ARG A 215 -8.26 17.95 7.61
C ARG A 215 -9.51 18.52 8.28
N ALA A 216 -10.57 18.77 7.52
CA ALA A 216 -11.82 19.30 8.04
C ALA A 216 -12.52 18.28 8.97
N ASN A 217 -12.37 16.98 8.68
CA ASN A 217 -12.99 15.89 9.43
C ASN A 217 -12.07 15.27 10.49
N ALA A 218 -10.85 15.79 10.67
CA ALA A 218 -9.78 15.15 11.46
C ALA A 218 -10.17 14.71 12.89
N VAL A 219 -11.07 15.44 13.54
CA VAL A 219 -11.60 15.07 14.87
C VAL A 219 -12.75 14.08 14.76
N ALA A 220 -13.70 14.31 13.84
CA ALA A 220 -14.85 13.43 13.61
C ALA A 220 -14.40 12.02 13.18
N ASP A 221 -13.38 11.92 12.33
CA ASP A 221 -12.82 10.64 11.90
C ASP A 221 -12.23 9.85 13.06
N LEU A 222 -11.56 10.51 14.01
CA LEU A 222 -11.05 9.88 15.23
C LEU A 222 -12.17 9.47 16.19
N GLU A 223 -13.32 10.14 16.16
CA GLU A 223 -14.50 9.76 16.95
C GLU A 223 -15.14 8.46 16.44
N LEU A 224 -15.01 8.18 15.13
CA LEU A 224 -15.50 6.94 14.52
C LEU A 224 -14.63 5.72 14.84
N MET A 225 -13.39 5.93 15.31
CA MET A 225 -12.47 4.86 15.66
C MET A 225 -12.76 4.31 17.06
N SER A 226 -12.71 2.98 17.17
CA SER A 226 -12.87 2.29 18.45
C SER A 226 -11.68 2.52 19.37
N ASP A 227 -11.94 2.70 20.67
CA ASP A 227 -10.93 2.58 21.74
C ASP A 227 -10.72 1.14 22.23
N ASP A 228 -11.50 0.17 21.74
CA ASP A 228 -11.35 -1.22 22.12
C ASP A 228 -10.19 -1.89 21.37
N PHE A 229 -9.32 -2.53 22.16
CA PHE A 229 -8.37 -3.54 21.71
C PHE A 229 -9.05 -4.91 21.78
N CYS A 230 -10.03 -5.20 20.93
CA CYS A 230 -10.69 -6.52 20.92
C CYS A 230 -10.55 -7.23 19.57
#